data_AF-A0A8T3MLM1-F1
#
_entry.id   AF-A0A8T3MLM1-F1
#
_cell.length_a   1.000
_cell.length_b   1.000
_cell.length_c   1.000
_cell.angle_alpha   90.00
_cell.angle_beta   90.00
_cell.angle_gamma   90.00
#
_symmetry.space_group_name_H-M   'P 1'
#
loop_
_entity.id
_entity.type
_entity.pdbx_description
1 polymer ?
#
loop_
_entity_poly.entity_id
_entity_poly.type
_entity_poly.pdbx_seq_one_letter_code
_entity_poly.pdbx_strand_id
1 'polypeptide(L)'
;MPSDEGKQIVRLLAEGKIDTDQAFRLLRALGDIPGMAPPLPPPPPAREPPAAPLPPGLKGRILRIQVLSGGKNKVNIAIPLAIARMGKVKMGGSGLVKGHLAKFGIDLDELVR
;
A
#
# COMPACT_ATOMS: atom_id res chain seq x y z
N MET A 1 -20.70 5.97 -2.83
CA MET A 1 -22.10 5.88 -3.28
C MET A 1 -22.12 6.26 -4.76
N PRO A 2 -22.87 5.57 -5.62
CA PRO A 2 -22.94 5.93 -7.03
C PRO A 2 -23.49 7.35 -7.20
N SER A 3 -22.95 8.04 -8.20
CA SER A 3 -23.37 9.37 -8.61
C SER A 3 -24.84 9.35 -9.04
N ASP A 4 -25.51 10.52 -9.07
CA ASP A 4 -26.92 10.58 -9.46
C ASP A 4 -27.14 10.09 -10.90
N GLU A 5 -26.17 10.32 -11.79
CA GLU A 5 -26.15 9.75 -13.15
C GLU A 5 -26.00 8.21 -13.14
N GLY A 6 -25.20 7.65 -12.22
CA GLY A 6 -25.06 6.21 -12.04
C GLY A 6 -26.36 5.54 -11.63
N LYS A 7 -27.13 6.16 -10.73
CA LYS A 7 -28.46 5.66 -10.33
C LYS A 7 -29.42 5.62 -11.51
N GLN A 8 -29.35 6.62 -12.41
CA GLN A 8 -30.18 6.67 -13.61
C GLN A 8 -29.83 5.53 -14.58
N ILE A 9 -28.55 5.20 -14.75
CA ILE A 9 -28.10 4.08 -15.59
C ILE A 9 -28.59 2.74 -15.03
N VAL A 10 -28.49 2.53 -13.72
CA VAL A 10 -29.01 1.30 -13.07
C VAL A 10 -30.52 1.17 -13.26
N ARG A 11 -31.25 2.29 -13.21
CA ARG A 11 -32.68 2.30 -13.51
C ARG A 11 -32.98 1.93 -14.96
N LEU A 12 -32.22 2.45 -15.93
CA LEU A 12 -32.37 2.10 -17.35
C LEU A 12 -32.09 0.61 -17.62
N LEU A 13 -31.14 0.01 -16.91
CA LEU A 13 -30.87 -1.42 -16.97
C LEU A 13 -32.05 -2.23 -16.41
N ALA A 14 -32.61 -1.81 -15.28
CA ALA A 14 -33.80 -2.47 -14.69
C ALA A 14 -35.04 -2.34 -15.57
N GLU A 15 -35.17 -1.23 -16.31
CA GLU A 15 -36.23 -1.01 -17.32
C GLU A 15 -35.96 -1.75 -18.64
N GLY A 16 -34.82 -2.43 -18.79
CA GLY A 16 -34.45 -3.17 -20.01
C GLY A 16 -34.14 -2.30 -21.22
N LYS A 17 -33.94 -0.99 -21.03
CA LYS A 17 -33.64 -0.04 -22.11
C LYS A 17 -32.18 -0.11 -22.57
N ILE A 18 -31.32 -0.66 -21.72
CA ILE A 18 -29.90 -0.90 -22.01
C ILE A 18 -29.54 -2.30 -21.56
N ASP A 19 -28.58 -2.91 -22.24
CA ASP A 19 -27.99 -4.18 -21.83
C ASP A 19 -26.93 -3.99 -20.74
N THR A 20 -26.61 -5.07 -20.04
CA THR A 20 -25.57 -5.17 -19.01
C THR A 20 -24.23 -4.60 -19.47
N ASP A 21 -23.79 -4.89 -20.71
CA ASP A 21 -22.54 -4.37 -21.26
C ASP A 21 -22.57 -2.85 -21.46
N GLN A 22 -23.71 -2.32 -21.89
CA GLN A 22 -23.91 -0.88 -22.09
C GLN A 22 -23.91 -0.16 -20.74
N ALA A 23 -24.63 -0.69 -19.75
CA ALA A 23 -24.64 -0.16 -18.39
C ALA A 23 -23.24 -0.13 -17.79
N PHE A 24 -22.46 -1.21 -17.97
CA PHE A 24 -21.09 -1.30 -17.46
C PHE A 24 -20.18 -0.23 -18.09
N ARG A 25 -20.26 -0.01 -19.41
CA ARG A 25 -19.48 1.03 -20.10
C ARG A 25 -19.81 2.44 -19.59
N LEU A 26 -21.10 2.73 -19.43
CA LEU A 26 -21.57 4.04 -18.97
C LEU A 26 -21.15 4.30 -17.51
N LEU A 27 -21.36 3.34 -16.61
CA LEU A 27 -20.92 3.45 -15.21
C LEU A 27 -19.39 3.60 -15.11
N ARG A 28 -18.63 2.94 -15.99
CA ARG A 28 -17.17 3.08 -16.06
C ARG A 28 -16.76 4.47 -16.52
N ALA A 29 -17.43 5.02 -17.53
CA ALA A 29 -17.16 6.36 -18.04
C ALA A 29 -17.45 7.45 -16.99
N LEU A 30 -18.45 7.24 -16.14
CA LEU A 30 -18.77 8.08 -14.99
C LEU A 30 -17.82 7.91 -13.79
N GLY A 31 -17.02 6.84 -13.76
CA GLY A 31 -16.15 6.54 -12.61
C GLY A 31 -16.88 5.95 -11.40
N ASP A 32 -18.16 5.60 -11.54
CA ASP A 32 -18.95 4.93 -10.49
C ASP A 32 -18.51 3.49 -10.26
N ILE A 33 -17.82 2.89 -11.24
CA ILE A 33 -17.11 1.63 -11.07
C ILE A 33 -15.62 1.81 -11.36
N PRO A 34 -14.74 1.21 -10.54
CA PRO A 34 -13.31 1.28 -10.77
C PRO A 34 -12.98 0.63 -12.11
N GLY A 35 -12.54 1.45 -13.06
CA GLY A 35 -11.97 0.93 -14.30
C GLY A 35 -10.76 0.06 -13.97
N MET A 36 -10.60 -1.06 -14.68
CA MET A 36 -9.33 -1.77 -14.69
C MET A 36 -8.30 -0.78 -15.24
N ALA A 37 -7.48 -0.22 -14.34
CA ALA A 37 -6.36 0.61 -14.73
C ALA A 37 -5.55 -0.20 -15.74
N PRO A 38 -5.14 0.39 -16.88
CA PRO A 38 -4.21 -0.29 -17.77
C PRO A 38 -3.04 -0.83 -16.95
N PRO A 39 -2.50 -2.02 -17.30
CA PRO A 39 -1.33 -2.54 -16.62
C PRO A 39 -0.28 -1.43 -16.60
N LEU A 40 0.12 -1.01 -15.39
CA LEU A 40 1.19 -0.05 -15.26
C LEU A 40 2.40 -0.63 -16.00
N PRO A 41 3.07 0.15 -16.86
CA PRO A 41 4.32 -0.31 -17.45
C PRO A 41 5.25 -0.76 -16.32
N PRO A 42 6.07 -1.79 -16.55
CA PRO A 42 7.02 -2.25 -15.54
C PRO A 42 7.79 -1.02 -15.03
N PRO A 43 7.96 -0.87 -13.71
CA PRO A 43 8.71 0.26 -13.18
C PRO A 43 10.08 0.27 -13.84
N PRO A 44 10.61 1.43 -14.26
CA PRO A 44 11.98 1.50 -14.73
C PRO A 44 12.89 0.89 -13.64
N PRO A 45 13.99 0.21 -14.01
CA PRO A 45 14.94 -0.27 -13.03
C PRO A 45 15.28 0.91 -12.11
N ALA A 46 15.09 0.72 -10.81
CA ALA A 46 15.34 1.76 -9.84
C ALA A 46 16.78 2.24 -10.05
N ARG A 47 16.94 3.48 -10.52
CA ARG A 47 18.23 4.15 -10.43
C ARG A 47 18.51 4.26 -8.94
N GLU A 48 19.36 3.39 -8.42
CA GLU A 48 19.88 3.55 -7.08
C GLU A 48 20.44 4.97 -7.02
N PRO A 49 19.90 5.85 -6.15
CA PRO A 49 20.53 7.15 -5.96
C PRO A 49 21.98 6.89 -5.59
N PRO A 50 22.95 7.66 -6.12
CA PRO A 50 24.33 7.54 -5.69
C PRO A 50 24.32 7.59 -4.17
N ALA A 51 24.77 6.51 -3.53
CA ALA A 51 24.74 6.39 -2.09
C ALA A 51 25.44 7.63 -1.53
N ALA A 52 24.67 8.50 -0.86
CA ALA A 52 25.26 9.62 -0.14
C ALA A 52 26.35 9.02 0.77
N PRO A 53 27.59 9.54 0.75
CA PRO A 53 28.65 9.03 1.59
C PRO A 53 28.18 9.10 3.04
N LEU A 54 27.88 7.94 3.63
CA LEU A 54 27.52 7.86 5.03
C LEU A 54 28.75 8.31 5.82
N PRO A 55 28.59 9.19 6.83
CA PRO A 55 29.71 9.70 7.61
C PRO A 55 30.49 8.52 8.23
N PRO A 56 31.84 8.55 8.20
CA PRO A 56 32.66 7.47 8.71
C PRO A 56 32.39 7.28 10.20
N GLY A 57 31.75 6.16 10.54
CA GLY A 57 31.30 5.84 11.90
C GLY A 57 29.90 5.22 11.95
N LEU A 58 29.05 5.50 10.95
CA LEU A 58 27.73 4.87 10.79
C LEU A 58 27.76 3.77 9.72
N LYS A 59 28.58 2.74 9.92
CA LYS A 59 28.32 1.41 9.31
C LYS A 59 27.05 0.80 9.97
N GLY A 60 25.96 1.55 9.94
CA GLY A 60 24.69 1.22 10.56
C GLY A 60 23.90 0.37 9.58
N ARG A 61 23.59 -0.86 9.98
CA ARG A 61 22.63 -1.71 9.27
C ARG A 61 21.32 -0.91 9.06
N ILE A 62 20.74 -1.00 7.86
CA ILE A 62 19.45 -0.39 7.52
C ILE A 62 18.38 -1.49 7.54
N LEU A 63 17.29 -1.25 8.27
CA LEU A 63 16.07 -2.06 8.17
C LEU A 63 15.24 -1.57 6.98
N ARG A 64 14.93 -2.48 6.05
CA ARG A 64 14.05 -2.20 4.91
C ARG A 64 12.72 -2.90 5.13
N ILE A 65 11.62 -2.13 5.09
CA ILE A 65 10.26 -2.62 5.29
C ILE A 65 9.50 -2.44 3.98
N GLN A 66 8.97 -3.54 3.44
CA GLN A 66 8.11 -3.55 2.27
C GLN A 66 6.68 -3.85 2.70
N VAL A 67 5.75 -2.94 2.41
CA VAL A 67 4.33 -3.13 2.72
C VAL A 67 3.60 -3.53 1.45
N LEU A 68 3.06 -4.73 1.44
CA LEU A 68 2.24 -5.28 0.36
C LEU A 68 0.75 -5.13 0.70
N SER A 69 -0.06 -4.72 -0.27
CA SER A 69 -1.52 -4.65 -0.13
C SER A 69 -2.16 -5.20 -1.40
N GLY A 70 -2.92 -6.30 -1.29
CA GLY A 70 -3.52 -6.96 -2.45
C GLY A 70 -2.49 -7.44 -3.48
N GLY A 71 -1.33 -7.93 -3.02
CA GLY A 71 -0.25 -8.43 -3.88
C GLY A 71 0.59 -7.35 -4.58
N LYS A 72 0.34 -6.05 -4.32
CA LYS A 72 1.11 -4.94 -4.88
C LYS A 72 1.90 -4.21 -3.80
N ASN A 73 3.12 -3.79 -4.12
CA ASN A 73 3.96 -2.95 -3.27
C ASN A 73 3.27 -1.60 -3.04
N LYS A 74 2.88 -1.34 -1.79
CA LYS A 74 2.24 -0.09 -1.38
C LYS A 74 3.28 0.93 -0.93
N VAL A 75 4.25 0.52 -0.12
CA VAL A 75 5.29 1.42 0.43
C VAL A 75 6.59 0.65 0.65
N ASN A 76 7.72 1.31 0.38
CA ASN A 76 9.07 0.84 0.74
C ASN A 76 9.71 1.86 1.71
N ILE A 77 10.13 1.39 2.88
CA ILE A 77 10.65 2.25 3.97
C ILE A 77 12.07 1.79 4.31
N ALA A 78 13.01 2.74 4.38
CA ALA A 78 14.38 2.50 4.83
C ALA A 78 14.63 3.21 6.17
N ILE A 79 14.93 2.44 7.21
CA ILE A 79 15.10 2.94 8.58
C ILE A 79 16.48 2.53 9.08
N PRO A 80 17.35 3.48 9.49
CA PRO A 80 18.59 3.14 10.18
C PRO A 80 18.33 2.32 11.45
N LEU A 81 19.07 1.22 11.68
CA LEU A 81 18.85 0.37 12.85
C LEU A 81 19.04 1.12 14.18
N ALA A 82 19.87 2.16 14.21
CA ALA A 82 19.99 3.03 15.39
C ALA A 82 18.64 3.65 15.79
N ILE A 83 17.83 4.05 14.81
CA ILE A 83 16.49 4.61 15.02
C ILE A 83 15.49 3.49 15.35
N ALA A 84 15.56 2.37 14.65
CA ALA A 84 14.69 1.22 14.92
C ALA A 84 14.86 0.72 16.38
N ARG A 85 16.09 0.70 16.91
CA ARG A 85 16.40 0.36 18.31
C ARG A 85 15.76 1.33 19.30
N MET A 86 15.78 2.64 19.03
CA MET A 86 15.07 3.62 19.85
C MET A 86 13.55 3.43 19.79
N GLY A 87 13.01 3.15 18.60
CA GLY A 87 11.59 2.83 18.41
C GLY A 87 11.15 1.59 19.18
N LYS A 88 11.99 0.53 19.23
CA LYS A 88 11.75 -0.69 20.01
C LYS A 88 11.60 -0.41 21.50
N VAL A 89 12.40 0.49 22.07
CA VAL A 89 12.29 0.84 23.50
C VAL A 89 10.96 1.57 23.78
N LYS A 90 10.56 2.49 22.89
CA LYS A 90 9.30 3.24 23.05
C LYS A 90 8.04 2.42 22.73
N MET A 91 8.08 1.55 21.73
CA MET A 91 6.95 0.70 21.33
C MET A 91 6.87 -0.62 22.09
N GLY A 92 8.01 -1.17 22.52
CA GLY A 92 8.08 -2.40 23.31
C GLY A 92 7.55 -2.25 24.74
N GLY A 93 7.51 -1.03 25.27
CA GLY A 93 6.82 -0.71 26.53
C GLY A 93 5.30 -0.59 26.40
N SER A 94 4.77 -0.47 25.16
CA SER A 94 3.34 -0.42 24.90
C SER A 94 2.83 -1.82 24.57
N GLY A 95 2.25 -2.50 25.57
CA GLY A 95 1.69 -3.84 25.41
C GLY A 95 0.63 -3.94 24.29
N LEU A 96 -0.01 -2.82 23.96
CA LEU A 96 -0.98 -2.73 22.86
C LEU A 96 -0.32 -2.87 21.48
N VAL A 97 0.85 -2.26 21.27
CA VAL A 97 1.59 -2.37 20.00
C VAL A 97 2.20 -3.75 19.87
N LYS A 98 2.80 -4.29 20.94
CA LYS A 98 3.36 -5.65 20.95
C LYS A 98 2.29 -6.70 20.68
N GLY A 99 1.12 -6.57 21.28
CA GLY A 99 -0.03 -7.45 21.05
C GLY A 99 -0.58 -7.37 19.62
N HIS A 100 -0.55 -6.19 18.99
CA HIS A 100 -0.99 -6.05 17.60
C HIS A 100 0.01 -6.68 16.63
N LEU A 101 1.31 -6.45 16.83
CA LEU A 101 2.37 -7.02 15.98
C LEU A 101 2.46 -8.55 16.10
N ALA A 102 2.29 -9.09 17.31
CA ALA A 102 2.27 -10.53 17.55
C ALA A 102 1.14 -11.25 16.79
N LYS A 103 -0.03 -10.61 16.61
CA LYS A 103 -1.13 -11.16 15.80
C LYS A 103 -0.77 -11.35 14.33
N PHE A 104 0.20 -10.59 13.84
CA PHE A 104 0.73 -10.70 12.48
C PHE A 104 2.02 -11.53 12.41
N GLY A 105 2.41 -12.19 13.51
CA GLY A 105 3.65 -12.97 13.59
C GLY A 105 4.92 -12.12 13.50
N ILE A 106 4.83 -10.82 13.79
CA ILE A 106 5.97 -9.90 13.70
C ILE A 106 6.64 -9.81 15.07
N ASP A 107 7.84 -10.38 15.20
CA ASP A 107 8.67 -10.23 16.38
C ASP A 107 9.69 -9.10 16.22
N LEU A 108 9.53 -8.04 17.03
CA LEU A 108 10.45 -6.89 17.08
C LEU A 108 11.84 -7.26 17.63
N ASP A 109 11.92 -8.30 18.46
CA ASP A 109 13.19 -8.75 19.04
C ASP A 109 14.08 -9.44 18.00
N GLU A 110 13.46 -10.24 17.12
CA GLU A 110 14.12 -10.89 15.99
C GLU A 110 14.58 -9.87 14.92
N LEU A 111 13.75 -8.86 14.66
CA LEU A 111 13.97 -7.89 13.57
C LEU A 111 15.20 -6.97 13.78
N VAL A 112 15.65 -6.79 15.03
CA VAL A 112 16.65 -5.78 15.40
C VAL A 112 17.97 -6.38 15.94
N ARG A 113 18.10 -7.72 15.95
CA ARG A 113 19.29 -8.45 16.45
C ARG A 113 20.57 -8.09 15.67
#